data_AF-A0A1B6HNZ9-F1
#
_entry.id   AF-A0A1B6HNZ9-F1
#
_cell.length_a   1.000
_cell.length_b   1.000
_cell.length_c   1.000
_cell.angle_alpha   90.00
_cell.angle_beta   90.00
_cell.angle_gamma   90.00
#
_symmetry.space_group_name_H-M   'P 1'
#
loop_
_entity.id
_entity.type
_entity.pdbx_description
1 polymer ?
#
loop_
_entity_poly.entity_id
_entity_poly.type
_entity_poly.pdbx_seq_one_letter_code
_entity_poly.pdbx_strand_id
1 'polypeptide(L)'
;SLKASPTKKFGISHFPSWFSGELKRLIVKKKVAHKRYKRSLNLAHYYDFSKLRDTCRTMSRECYRHYLSNVESNISTNPRAFWGLVKAQRKSPDMPSMLHLDGEEATDSSSICQLFSTYF
;
A
#
# COMPACT_ATOMS: atom_id res chain seq x y z
N SER A 1 41.48 3.32 -18.84
CA SER A 1 40.55 4.06 -17.97
C SER A 1 39.22 3.33 -17.84
N LEU A 2 38.92 2.75 -16.68
CA LEU A 2 37.59 2.19 -16.37
C LEU A 2 36.78 3.27 -15.64
N LYS A 3 35.71 3.76 -16.26
CA LYS A 3 34.74 4.65 -15.60
C LYS A 3 33.90 3.82 -14.62
N ALA A 4 34.05 4.07 -13.32
CA ALA A 4 33.16 3.52 -12.32
C ALA A 4 31.85 4.34 -12.31
N SER A 5 30.73 3.70 -12.68
CA SER A 5 29.39 4.28 -12.54
C SER A 5 28.93 4.18 -11.08
N PRO A 6 28.38 5.25 -10.47
CA PRO A 6 27.89 5.17 -9.09
C PRO A 6 26.59 4.36 -9.03
N THR A 7 26.66 3.16 -8.47
CA THR A 7 25.47 2.35 -8.15
C THR A 7 24.84 2.90 -6.86
N LYS A 8 23.84 3.78 -7.01
CA LYS A 8 22.95 4.12 -5.89
C LYS A 8 22.29 2.83 -5.41
N LYS A 9 22.66 2.35 -4.23
CA LYS A 9 21.95 1.27 -3.55
C LYS A 9 20.60 1.82 -3.11
N PHE A 10 19.58 1.67 -3.96
CA PHE A 10 18.20 1.88 -3.55
C PHE A 10 17.87 0.79 -2.53
N GLY A 11 17.90 1.15 -1.24
CA GLY A 11 17.43 0.26 -0.19
C GLY A 11 16.02 -0.20 -0.53
N ILE A 12 15.84 -1.51 -0.66
CA ILE A 12 14.54 -2.09 -0.98
C ILE A 12 13.61 -1.71 0.18
N SER A 13 12.68 -0.79 -0.07
CA SER A 13 11.64 -0.47 0.90
C SER A 13 10.82 -1.73 1.12
N HIS A 14 10.90 -2.31 2.32
CA HIS A 14 10.02 -3.42 2.74
C HIS A 14 8.54 -3.00 2.78
N PHE A 15 8.25 -1.70 2.65
CA PHE A 15 6.90 -1.17 2.54
C PHE A 15 6.52 -0.97 1.07
N PRO A 16 5.28 -1.29 0.69
CA PRO A 16 4.74 -0.95 -0.63
C PRO A 16 4.93 0.53 -0.96
N SER A 17 5.08 0.84 -2.25
CA SER A 17 5.33 2.20 -2.75
C SER A 17 4.23 3.20 -2.39
N TRP A 18 3.00 2.71 -2.18
CA TRP A 18 1.84 3.54 -1.78
C TRP A 18 1.79 3.87 -0.29
N PHE A 19 2.72 3.36 0.54
CA PHE A 19 2.76 3.71 1.96
C PHE A 19 3.33 5.10 2.16
N SER A 20 2.53 5.98 2.76
CA SER A 20 3.02 7.27 3.26
C SER A 20 4.04 7.09 4.39
N GLY A 21 4.92 8.08 4.57
CA GLY A 21 5.83 8.12 5.71
C GLY A 21 5.09 8.07 7.05
N GLU A 22 3.91 8.68 7.11
CA GLU A 22 3.05 8.63 8.29
C GLU A 22 2.52 7.22 8.59
N LEU A 23 2.01 6.52 7.58
CA LEU A 23 1.52 5.15 7.74
C LEU A 23 2.64 4.22 8.25
N LYS A 24 3.87 4.39 7.73
CA LYS A 24 5.05 3.65 8.21
C LYS A 24 5.28 3.91 9.71
N ARG A 25 5.23 5.17 10.15
CA ARG A 25 5.38 5.54 11.57
C ARG A 25 4.27 4.92 12.43
N LEU A 26 3.02 4.95 11.97
CA LEU A 26 1.89 4.36 12.69
C LEU A 26 2.03 2.85 12.86
N ILE A 27 2.49 2.13 11.83
CA ILE A 27 2.72 0.69 11.90
C ILE A 27 3.79 0.34 12.93
N VAL A 28 4.88 1.11 12.98
CA VAL A 28 5.92 0.94 14.00
C VAL A 28 5.35 1.19 15.40
N LYS A 29 4.63 2.31 15.60
CA LYS A 29 3.96 2.62 16.89
C LYS A 29 3.01 1.50 17.32
N LYS A 30 2.18 0.99 16.41
CA LYS A 30 1.27 -0.13 16.66
C LYS A 30 2.03 -1.39 17.12
N LYS A 31 3.15 -1.73 16.47
CA LYS A 31 3.98 -2.89 16.86
C LYS A 31 4.55 -2.72 18.27
N VAL A 32 5.03 -1.52 18.61
CA VAL A 32 5.54 -1.20 19.95
C VAL A 32 4.43 -1.31 21.00
N ALA A 33 3.25 -0.73 20.74
CA ALA A 33 2.11 -0.81 21.64
C ALA A 33 1.63 -2.26 21.85
N HIS A 34 1.59 -3.06 20.78
CA HIS A 34 1.25 -4.48 20.89
C HIS A 34 2.25 -5.24 21.76
N LYS A 35 3.55 -5.01 21.57
CA LYS A 35 4.60 -5.61 22.43
C LYS A 35 4.42 -5.20 23.89
N ARG A 36 4.08 -3.93 24.15
CA ARG A 36 3.80 -3.44 25.50
C ARG A 36 2.58 -4.11 26.13
N TYR A 37 1.47 -4.21 25.39
CA TYR A 37 0.29 -4.94 25.83
C TYR A 37 0.63 -6.40 26.13
N LYS A 38 1.29 -7.12 25.22
CA LYS A 38 1.63 -8.54 25.42
C LYS A 38 2.53 -8.81 26.63
N ARG A 39 3.35 -7.84 27.03
CA ARG A 39 4.20 -7.94 28.23
C ARG A 39 3.47 -7.65 29.53
N SER A 40 2.49 -6.77 29.50
CA SER A 40 1.80 -6.26 30.70
C SER A 40 0.43 -6.90 30.93
N LEU A 41 -0.22 -7.38 29.88
CA LEU A 41 -1.62 -7.81 29.82
C LEU A 41 -2.60 -6.77 30.39
N ASN A 42 -2.18 -5.52 30.46
CA ASN A 42 -2.97 -4.43 31.02
C ASN A 42 -3.98 -3.90 29.98
N LEU A 43 -5.21 -3.66 30.44
CA LEU A 43 -6.31 -3.22 29.58
C LEU A 43 -6.08 -1.83 28.95
N ALA A 44 -5.44 -0.89 29.66
CA ALA A 44 -5.07 0.41 29.10
C ALA A 44 -4.08 0.25 27.93
N HIS A 45 -3.10 -0.65 28.07
CA HIS A 45 -2.16 -0.96 26.98
C HIS A 45 -2.84 -1.67 25.80
N TYR A 46 -3.88 -2.46 26.06
CA TYR A 46 -4.73 -3.00 25.00
C TYR A 46 -5.47 -1.89 24.26
N TYR A 47 -6.08 -0.94 24.97
CA TYR A 47 -6.80 0.19 24.35
C TYR A 47 -5.86 1.04 23.47
N ASP A 48 -4.65 1.33 23.94
CA ASP A 48 -3.63 2.02 23.14
C ASP A 48 -3.31 1.28 21.85
N PHE A 49 -3.09 -0.05 21.95
CA PHE A 49 -2.84 -0.90 20.79
C PHE A 49 -4.05 -0.93 19.84
N SER A 50 -5.27 -1.08 20.36
CA SER A 50 -6.50 -1.13 19.57
C SER A 50 -6.70 0.17 18.79
N LYS A 51 -6.56 1.32 19.47
CA LYS A 51 -6.65 2.64 18.83
C LYS A 51 -5.65 2.77 17.68
N LEU A 52 -4.39 2.39 17.92
CA LEU A 52 -3.34 2.42 16.89
C LEU A 52 -3.63 1.45 15.74
N ARG A 53 -4.22 0.28 16.02
CA ARG A 53 -4.64 -0.68 15.00
C ARG A 53 -5.71 -0.09 14.09
N ASP A 54 -6.72 0.57 14.66
CA ASP A 54 -7.80 1.21 13.91
C ASP A 54 -7.29 2.39 13.09
N THR A 55 -6.45 3.26 13.68
CA THR A 55 -5.81 4.36 12.93
C THR A 55 -4.97 3.83 11.76
N CYS A 56 -4.20 2.76 11.96
CA CYS A 56 -3.44 2.14 10.86
C CYS A 56 -4.37 1.65 9.74
N ARG A 57 -5.52 1.05 10.08
CA ARG A 57 -6.50 0.54 9.11
C ARG A 57 -7.07 1.68 8.27
N THR A 58 -7.50 2.77 8.90
CA THR A 58 -8.06 3.95 8.23
C THR A 58 -7.00 4.60 7.32
N MET A 59 -5.82 4.91 7.87
CA MET A 59 -4.74 5.55 7.10
C MET A 59 -4.25 4.69 5.93
N SER A 60 -4.21 3.36 6.10
CA SER A 60 -3.86 2.45 5.00
C SER A 60 -4.86 2.55 3.85
N ARG A 61 -6.15 2.58 4.16
CA ARG A 61 -7.22 2.72 3.16
C ARG A 61 -7.14 4.06 2.43
N GLU A 62 -6.90 5.13 3.16
CA GLU A 62 -6.74 6.46 2.56
C GLU A 62 -5.53 6.54 1.64
N CYS A 63 -4.35 6.11 2.11
CA CYS A 63 -3.13 6.08 1.28
C CYS A 63 -3.34 5.25 0.01
N TYR A 64 -4.03 4.12 0.14
CA TYR A 64 -4.30 3.25 -0.99
C TYR A 64 -5.32 3.85 -1.96
N ARG A 65 -6.38 4.51 -1.48
CA ARG A 65 -7.33 5.27 -2.32
C ARG A 65 -6.66 6.38 -3.09
N HIS A 66 -5.76 7.14 -2.45
CA HIS A 66 -4.97 8.17 -3.12
C HIS A 66 -4.05 7.58 -4.19
N TYR A 67 -3.42 6.44 -3.89
CA TYR A 67 -2.61 5.72 -4.87
C TYR A 67 -3.44 5.25 -6.07
N LEU A 68 -4.61 4.67 -5.84
CA LEU A 68 -5.53 4.23 -6.90
C LEU A 68 -5.95 5.40 -7.79
N SER A 69 -6.44 6.49 -7.21
CA SER A 69 -6.83 7.69 -7.97
C SER A 69 -5.67 8.26 -8.80
N ASN A 70 -4.44 8.19 -8.28
CA ASN A 70 -3.26 8.58 -9.04
C ASN A 70 -2.93 7.59 -10.17
N VAL A 71 -3.14 6.29 -9.98
CA VAL A 71 -2.97 5.28 -11.04
C VAL A 71 -4.01 5.47 -12.13
N GLU A 72 -5.28 5.65 -11.78
CA GLU A 72 -6.40 5.87 -12.70
C GLU A 72 -6.16 7.11 -13.57
N SER A 73 -5.87 8.26 -12.95
CA SER A 73 -5.62 9.53 -13.66
C SER A 73 -4.36 9.54 -14.52
N ASN A 74 -3.41 8.61 -14.29
CA ASN A 74 -2.14 8.55 -15.02
C ASN A 74 -1.96 7.21 -15.75
N ILE A 75 -3.02 6.46 -16.01
CA ILE A 75 -2.90 5.12 -16.60
C ILE A 75 -2.32 5.18 -18.03
N SER A 76 -2.70 6.21 -18.79
CA SER A 76 -2.24 6.46 -20.16
C SER A 76 -0.79 6.97 -20.22
N THR A 77 -0.34 7.71 -19.21
CA THR A 77 0.97 8.37 -19.16
C THR A 77 2.01 7.59 -18.36
N ASN A 78 1.58 6.71 -17.44
CA ASN A 78 2.44 5.94 -16.55
C ASN A 78 1.96 4.49 -16.33
N PRO A 79 2.05 3.63 -17.36
CA PRO A 79 1.67 2.22 -17.25
C PRO A 79 2.48 1.43 -16.20
N ARG A 80 3.66 1.93 -15.78
CA ARG A 80 4.43 1.30 -14.69
C ARG A 80 3.69 1.35 -13.35
N ALA A 81 2.94 2.42 -13.08
CA ALA A 81 2.18 2.57 -11.85
C ALA A 81 1.05 1.52 -11.76
N PHE A 82 0.40 1.25 -12.90
CA PHE A 82 -0.59 0.18 -13.06
C PHE A 82 0.00 -1.22 -12.78
N TRP A 83 1.14 -1.56 -13.39
CA TRP A 83 1.79 -2.85 -13.09
C TRP A 83 2.25 -2.97 -11.63
N GLY A 84 2.51 -1.84 -10.97
CA GLY A 84 2.73 -1.78 -9.52
C GLY A 84 1.50 -2.20 -8.72
N LEU A 85 0.31 -1.74 -9.12
CA LEU A 85 -0.98 -2.09 -8.51
C LEU A 85 -1.26 -3.59 -8.65
N VAL A 86 -1.17 -4.13 -9.86
CA VAL A 86 -1.38 -5.57 -10.14
C VAL A 86 -0.45 -6.43 -9.30
N LYS A 87 0.83 -6.03 -9.16
CA LYS A 87 1.81 -6.73 -8.33
C LYS A 87 1.51 -6.64 -6.84
N ALA A 88 0.98 -5.51 -6.36
CA ALA A 88 0.65 -5.32 -4.95
C ALA A 88 -0.55 -6.19 -4.54
N GLN A 89 -1.59 -6.25 -5.38
CA GLN A 89 -2.80 -7.04 -5.12
C GLN A 89 -2.50 -8.54 -5.03
N ARG A 90 -1.64 -9.07 -5.90
CA ARG A 90 -1.19 -10.47 -5.85
C ARG A 90 -0.48 -10.84 -4.53
N LYS A 91 0.15 -9.89 -3.85
CA LYS A 91 0.85 -10.12 -2.57
C LYS A 91 -0.06 -9.98 -1.34
N SER A 92 -1.24 -9.40 -1.50
CA SER A 92 -2.15 -9.10 -0.38
C SER A 92 -3.60 -9.14 -0.86
N PRO A 93 -4.15 -10.34 -1.08
CA PRO A 93 -5.52 -10.52 -1.59
C PRO A 93 -6.59 -9.94 -0.66
N ASP A 94 -6.30 -9.81 0.64
CA ASP A 94 -7.22 -9.21 1.63
C ASP A 94 -7.36 -7.68 1.53
N MET A 95 -6.59 -7.01 0.66
CA MET A 95 -6.74 -5.57 0.43
C MET A 95 -7.83 -5.36 -0.64
N PRO A 96 -8.99 -4.75 -0.28
CA PRO A 96 -10.02 -4.45 -1.26
C PRO A 96 -9.46 -3.43 -2.25
N SER A 97 -9.21 -3.92 -3.46
CA SER A 97 -8.60 -3.18 -4.55
C SER A 97 -9.69 -2.93 -5.58
N MET A 98 -10.55 -1.95 -5.31
CA MET A 98 -11.57 -1.52 -6.28
C MET A 98 -10.94 -0.45 -7.16
N LEU A 99 -10.68 -0.78 -8.42
CA LEU A 99 -10.19 0.12 -9.45
C LEU A 99 -11.37 0.55 -10.31
N HIS A 100 -11.48 1.84 -10.58
CA HIS A 100 -12.50 2.43 -11.45
C HIS A 100 -11.84 2.94 -12.73
N LEU A 101 -12.26 2.45 -13.90
CA LEU A 101 -11.74 2.92 -15.19
C LEU A 101 -12.90 3.02 -16.20
N ASP A 102 -13.13 4.22 -16.75
CA ASP A 102 -14.18 4.51 -17.75
C ASP A 102 -15.60 4.01 -17.42
N GLY A 103 -15.96 4.00 -16.12
CA GLY A 103 -17.29 3.58 -15.66
C GLY A 103 -17.41 2.09 -15.29
N GLU A 104 -16.34 1.33 -15.48
CA GLU A 104 -16.24 -0.08 -15.09
C GLU A 104 -15.44 -0.23 -13.78
N GLU A 105 -15.84 -1.19 -12.95
CA GLU A 105 -15.19 -1.48 -11.65
C GLU A 105 -14.50 -2.84 -11.69
N ALA A 106 -13.26 -2.92 -11.22
CA ALA A 106 -12.56 -4.18 -10.99
C ALA A 106 -12.10 -4.33 -9.55
N THR A 107 -12.38 -5.49 -8.96
CA THR A 107 -12.08 -5.78 -7.55
C THR A 107 -10.96 -6.82 -7.36
N ASP A 108 -10.62 -7.56 -8.41
CA ASP A 108 -9.59 -8.59 -8.43
C ASP A 108 -8.56 -8.38 -9.55
N SER A 109 -7.42 -9.04 -9.44
CA SER A 109 -6.29 -8.82 -10.36
C SER A 109 -6.55 -9.26 -11.80
N SER A 110 -7.48 -10.19 -12.03
CA SER A 110 -7.87 -10.61 -13.38
C SER A 110 -8.72 -9.52 -14.03
N SER A 111 -9.73 -9.03 -13.31
CA SER A 111 -10.61 -7.96 -13.78
C SER A 111 -9.85 -6.65 -14.02
N ILE A 112 -8.85 -6.33 -13.17
CA ILE A 112 -7.98 -5.16 -13.37
C ILE A 112 -7.15 -5.29 -14.67
N CYS A 113 -6.59 -6.48 -14.95
CA CYS A 113 -5.88 -6.72 -16.20
C CYS A 113 -6.80 -6.61 -17.41
N GLN A 114 -8.03 -7.10 -17.30
CA GLN A 114 -9.03 -7.02 -18.36
C GLN A 114 -9.42 -5.57 -18.67
N LEU A 115 -9.64 -4.74 -17.64
CA LEU A 115 -9.89 -3.31 -17.80
C LEU A 115 -8.77 -2.58 -18.54
N PHE A 116 -7.51 -2.96 -18.28
CA PHE A 116 -6.38 -2.39 -19.00
C PHE A 116 -6.34 -2.84 -20.47
N SER A 117 -6.67 -4.11 -20.77
CA SER A 117 -6.73 -4.61 -22.15
C SER A 117 -7.87 -4.00 -22.98
N THR A 118 -8.91 -3.46 -22.34
CA THR A 118 -9.92 -2.65 -23.03
C THR A 118 -9.47 -1.22 -23.31
N TYR A 119 -8.46 -0.72 -22.59
CA TYR A 119 -7.94 0.65 -22.72
C TYR A 119 -6.77 0.78 -23.72
N PHE A 120 -6.10 -0.34 -24.06
CA PHE A 120 -4.93 -0.42 -24.93
C PHE A 120 -5.05 -1.60 -25.89
#